data_AF-A0A2E0EPI8-F1
#
_entry.id   AF-A0A2E0EPI8-F1
#
_cell.length_a   1.000
_cell.length_b   1.000
_cell.length_c   1.000
_cell.angle_alpha   90.00
_cell.angle_beta   90.00
_cell.angle_gamma   90.00
#
_symmetry.space_group_name_H-M   'P 1'
#
loop_
_entity.id
_entity.type
_entity.pdbx_description
1 polymer ?
#
loop_
_entity_poly.entity_id
_entity_poly.type
_entity_poly.pdbx_seq_one_letter_code
_entity_poly.pdbx_strand_id
1 'polypeptide(L)'
;MKYLNATLWLTVGAVLLGACTGQRSEEPPIVPIRGMYNQPRYDAQEKSAFFQDHRNMRPPVEGAVAREMPVNGSLLTGRTDDGSQWLLEVPGEVVRDFHPAIDQEDFDRTRQSPRRSTRTWDQLLPDEQAAARGAMLERGHERFDIYCAPCHGFDGVGRGMIATRAELLSTNGTDPGSAQLLPPNLHEASYRGLPDGQIYATITNGVRNMPAYSQSIPMEDRWAIVSYVRALQLSQASRPNR
;
A
#
# COMPACT_ATOMS: atom_id res chain seq x y z
N MET A 1 21.12 32.29 -65.72
CA MET A 1 21.38 30.97 -65.08
C MET A 1 22.51 30.96 -64.03
N LYS A 2 23.02 32.08 -63.51
CA LYS A 2 24.09 32.07 -62.48
C LYS A 2 23.63 32.32 -61.03
N TYR A 3 22.40 32.77 -60.82
CA TYR A 3 21.89 33.14 -59.48
C TYR A 3 21.05 32.05 -58.80
N LEU A 4 20.62 31.01 -59.52
CA LEU A 4 19.76 29.93 -58.98
C LEU A 4 20.49 29.03 -57.97
N ASN A 5 21.82 28.90 -58.09
CA ASN A 5 22.63 28.11 -57.16
C ASN A 5 22.82 28.80 -55.80
N ALA A 6 23.00 30.13 -55.78
CA ALA A 6 23.27 30.85 -54.54
C ALA A 6 22.05 30.87 -53.59
N THR A 7 20.84 31.03 -54.13
CA THR A 7 19.59 31.00 -53.36
C THR A 7 19.31 29.60 -52.80
N LEU A 8 19.63 28.54 -53.53
CA LEU A 8 19.47 27.15 -53.08
C LEU A 8 20.42 26.81 -51.92
N TRP A 9 21.68 27.28 -51.97
CA TRP A 9 22.63 27.08 -50.86
C TRP A 9 22.23 27.87 -49.60
N LEU A 10 21.69 29.08 -49.75
CA LEU A 10 21.20 29.90 -48.64
C LEU A 10 19.97 29.29 -47.96
N THR A 11 19.02 28.75 -48.73
CA THR A 11 17.83 28.10 -48.15
C THR A 11 18.16 26.77 -47.48
N VAL A 12 19.04 25.95 -48.06
CA VAL A 12 19.52 24.70 -47.44
C VAL A 12 20.27 24.99 -46.13
N GLY A 13 21.12 26.02 -46.11
CA GLY A 13 21.81 26.46 -44.89
C GLY A 13 20.85 26.90 -43.78
N ALA A 14 19.79 27.64 -44.13
CA ALA A 14 18.77 28.07 -43.17
C ALA A 14 17.95 26.91 -42.59
N VAL A 15 17.60 25.91 -43.41
CA VAL A 15 16.87 24.70 -42.96
C VAL A 15 17.73 23.82 -42.04
N LEU A 16 19.02 23.65 -42.35
CA LEU A 16 19.94 22.85 -41.51
C LEU A 16 20.20 23.51 -40.14
N LEU A 17 20.25 24.84 -40.07
CA LEU A 17 20.45 25.57 -38.80
C LEU A 17 19.17 25.61 -37.94
N GLY A 18 17.98 25.54 -38.55
CA GLY A 18 16.70 25.48 -37.83
C GLY A 18 16.36 24.10 -37.24
N ALA A 19 17.07 23.04 -37.63
CA ALA A 19 16.77 21.66 -37.22
C ALA A 19 17.27 21.30 -35.80
N CYS A 20 18.10 22.16 -35.17
CA CYS A 20 18.68 21.89 -33.84
C CYS A 20 17.93 22.58 -32.68
N THR A 21 16.90 23.39 -32.95
CA THR A 21 16.11 24.04 -31.89
C THR A 21 14.97 23.13 -31.43
N GLY A 22 15.02 22.67 -30.17
CA GLY A 22 13.93 21.89 -29.55
C GLY A 22 14.25 20.43 -29.23
N GLN A 23 15.51 19.98 -29.34
CA GLN A 23 15.90 18.65 -28.86
C GLN A 23 15.79 18.59 -27.33
N ARG A 24 15.11 17.56 -26.81
CA ARG A 24 15.04 17.29 -25.38
C ARG A 24 16.38 16.69 -24.93
N SER A 25 16.96 17.23 -23.87
CA SER A 25 18.16 16.65 -23.24
C SER A 25 17.78 15.48 -22.34
N GLU A 26 18.60 14.44 -22.33
CA GLU A 26 18.55 13.36 -21.34
C GLU A 26 19.33 13.71 -20.05
N GLU A 27 20.15 14.76 -20.10
CA GLU A 27 20.88 15.25 -18.93
C GLU A 27 19.98 16.06 -18.00
N PRO A 28 20.28 16.06 -16.67
CA PRO A 28 19.58 16.92 -15.73
C PRO A 28 19.57 18.39 -16.17
N PRO A 29 18.45 19.12 -15.99
CA PRO A 29 18.37 20.52 -16.37
C PRO A 29 19.47 21.37 -15.74
N ILE A 30 19.97 22.33 -16.52
CA ILE A 30 20.94 23.31 -16.02
C ILE A 30 20.20 24.25 -15.07
N VAL A 31 20.56 24.20 -13.79
CA VAL A 31 20.07 25.12 -12.75
C VAL A 31 21.13 26.20 -12.50
N PRO A 32 20.97 27.44 -13.00
CA PRO A 32 22.03 28.46 -12.96
C PRO A 32 22.34 28.99 -11.55
N ILE A 33 21.35 29.00 -10.65
CA ILE A 33 21.51 29.46 -9.26
C ILE A 33 21.28 28.27 -8.34
N ARG A 34 22.35 27.71 -7.78
CA ARG A 34 22.30 26.53 -6.89
C ARG A 34 22.49 26.83 -5.40
N GLY A 35 22.54 28.10 -5.00
CA GLY A 35 22.91 28.54 -3.64
C GLY A 35 22.10 27.93 -2.49
N MET A 36 20.91 27.41 -2.77
CA MET A 36 20.10 26.61 -1.83
C MET A 36 19.42 25.40 -2.50
N TYR A 37 19.87 25.01 -3.69
CA TYR A 37 19.29 23.90 -4.43
C TYR A 37 19.61 22.57 -3.73
N ASN A 38 20.88 22.41 -3.32
CA ASN A 38 21.30 21.35 -2.42
C ASN A 38 21.65 22.01 -1.08
N GLN A 39 20.85 21.73 -0.07
CA GLN A 39 21.06 22.30 1.26
C GLN A 39 22.03 21.42 2.06
N PRO A 40 22.82 21.98 3.00
CA PRO A 40 23.72 21.21 3.86
C PRO A 40 22.95 20.53 5.00
N ARG A 41 21.88 19.82 4.67
CA ARG A 41 21.07 18.98 5.56
C ARG A 41 20.66 17.73 4.78
N TYR A 42 20.27 16.69 5.50
CA TYR A 42 19.75 15.47 4.88
C TYR A 42 18.23 15.48 4.84
N ASP A 43 17.64 15.30 3.66
CA ASP A 43 16.20 15.07 3.48
C ASP A 43 15.89 13.55 3.48
N ALA A 44 14.68 13.12 3.84
CA ALA A 44 14.37 11.69 3.90
C ALA A 44 14.69 10.95 2.57
N GLN A 45 15.33 9.78 2.67
CA GLN A 45 15.78 8.95 1.53
C GLN A 45 16.94 9.54 0.70
N GLU A 46 17.56 10.64 1.14
CA GLU A 46 18.78 11.16 0.52
C GLU A 46 20.00 10.26 0.80
N LYS A 47 20.93 10.25 -0.16
CA LYS A 47 22.21 9.54 -0.03
C LYS A 47 23.08 10.19 1.06
N SER A 48 23.59 9.38 1.97
CA SER A 48 24.60 9.81 2.94
C SER A 48 26.02 9.47 2.47
N ALA A 49 26.96 10.38 2.72
CA ALA A 49 28.39 10.13 2.54
C ALA A 49 29.06 9.60 3.82
N PHE A 50 28.37 9.64 4.96
CA PHE A 50 28.93 9.31 6.27
C PHE A 50 28.83 7.82 6.60
N PHE A 51 27.67 7.21 6.35
CA PHE A 51 27.43 5.79 6.64
C PHE A 51 27.88 4.88 5.49
N GLN A 52 28.38 3.68 5.82
CA GLN A 52 28.88 2.70 4.85
C GLN A 52 27.82 2.21 3.85
N ASP A 53 26.56 2.15 4.28
CA ASP A 53 25.43 1.75 3.43
C ASP A 53 24.87 2.90 2.57
N HIS A 54 25.49 4.09 2.66
CA HIS A 54 25.07 5.32 2.00
C HIS A 54 23.63 5.76 2.28
N ARG A 55 22.99 5.22 3.32
CA ARG A 55 21.63 5.60 3.72
C ARG A 55 21.67 6.66 4.81
N ASN A 56 20.91 7.74 4.64
CA ASN A 56 20.70 8.68 5.75
C ASN A 56 19.61 8.20 6.74
N MET A 57 18.58 7.49 6.24
CA MET A 57 17.52 6.89 7.05
C MET A 57 18.10 5.72 7.82
N ARG A 58 18.33 5.91 9.12
CA ARG A 58 18.83 4.88 10.02
C ARG A 58 17.67 4.03 10.54
N PRO A 59 17.84 2.69 10.60
CA PRO A 59 16.86 1.86 11.27
C PRO A 59 16.76 2.26 12.75
N PRO A 60 15.56 2.20 13.35
CA PRO A 60 15.43 2.40 14.79
C PRO A 60 16.19 1.32 15.56
N VAL A 61 16.59 1.65 16.79
CA VAL A 61 17.25 0.69 17.69
C VAL A 61 16.24 -0.40 18.07
N GLU A 62 16.72 -1.64 18.19
CA GLU A 62 15.89 -2.77 18.59
C GLU A 62 15.23 -2.52 19.97
N GLY A 63 13.94 -2.81 20.07
CA GLY A 63 13.14 -2.57 21.27
C GLY A 63 12.69 -1.11 21.48
N ALA A 64 13.05 -0.18 20.59
CA ALA A 64 12.56 1.20 20.69
C ALA A 64 11.06 1.28 20.37
N VAL A 65 10.29 1.86 21.29
CA VAL A 65 8.84 2.10 21.12
C VAL A 65 8.60 3.60 20.92
N ALA A 66 7.92 3.95 19.83
CA ALA A 66 7.55 5.34 19.57
C ALA A 66 6.45 5.82 20.53
N ARG A 67 6.51 7.09 20.96
CA ARG A 67 5.53 7.69 21.89
C ARG A 67 4.07 7.57 21.41
N GLU A 68 3.86 7.73 20.11
CA GLU A 68 2.53 7.72 19.48
C GLU A 68 2.06 6.31 19.06
N MET A 69 2.86 5.28 19.35
CA MET A 69 2.49 3.90 19.00
C MET A 69 1.27 3.46 19.84
N PRO A 70 0.25 2.84 19.22
CA PRO A 70 -0.90 2.33 19.97
C PRO A 70 -0.46 1.40 21.11
N VAL A 71 -0.97 1.64 22.32
CA VAL A 71 -0.60 0.86 23.51
C VAL A 71 -1.31 -0.51 23.55
N ASN A 72 -2.39 -0.68 22.78
CA ASN A 72 -3.12 -1.95 22.74
C ASN A 72 -2.34 -2.99 21.89
N GLY A 73 -1.67 -3.91 22.59
CA GLY A 73 -0.91 -5.01 21.98
C GLY A 73 -1.77 -5.99 21.18
N SER A 74 -3.03 -6.18 21.57
CA SER A 74 -3.96 -7.05 20.84
C SER A 74 -4.26 -6.53 19.43
N LEU A 75 -4.49 -5.22 19.28
CA LEU A 75 -4.74 -4.59 17.97
C LEU A 75 -3.52 -4.62 17.04
N LEU A 76 -2.32 -4.54 17.62
CA LEU A 76 -1.07 -4.53 16.87
C LEU A 76 -0.63 -5.91 16.40
N THR A 77 -1.06 -6.97 17.09
CA THR A 77 -0.62 -8.34 16.84
C THR A 77 -1.71 -9.22 16.24
N GLY A 78 -2.97 -8.86 16.40
CA GLY A 78 -4.11 -9.73 16.09
C GLY A 78 -4.32 -10.85 17.11
N ARG A 79 -3.64 -10.81 18.26
CA ARG A 79 -3.75 -11.82 19.33
C ARG A 79 -4.52 -11.24 20.51
N THR A 80 -4.95 -12.10 21.41
CA THR A 80 -5.46 -11.71 22.73
C THR A 80 -4.33 -11.09 23.58
N ASP A 81 -4.68 -10.34 24.64
CA ASP A 81 -3.70 -9.61 25.47
C ASP A 81 -2.69 -10.55 26.15
N ASP A 82 -3.11 -11.79 26.44
CA ASP A 82 -2.26 -12.86 26.97
C ASP A 82 -1.40 -13.54 25.89
N GLY A 83 -1.61 -13.20 24.62
CA GLY A 83 -0.95 -13.77 23.44
C GLY A 83 -1.33 -15.22 23.12
N SER A 84 -2.26 -15.83 23.88
CA SER A 84 -2.53 -17.27 23.78
C SER A 84 -3.37 -17.62 22.55
N GLN A 85 -4.29 -16.74 22.15
CA GLN A 85 -5.25 -16.98 21.08
C GLN A 85 -5.22 -15.85 20.04
N TRP A 86 -5.71 -16.16 18.84
CA TRP A 86 -5.98 -15.15 17.82
C TRP A 86 -7.32 -14.48 18.09
N LEU A 87 -7.42 -13.20 17.76
CA LEU A 87 -8.71 -12.52 17.72
C LEU A 87 -9.59 -13.18 16.66
N LEU A 88 -10.78 -13.61 17.07
CA LEU A 88 -11.71 -14.32 16.17
C LEU A 88 -12.29 -13.37 15.13
N GLU A 89 -12.57 -12.14 15.54
CA GLU A 89 -13.23 -11.12 14.74
C GLU A 89 -12.43 -9.80 14.74
N VAL A 90 -12.63 -8.99 13.70
CA VAL A 90 -12.11 -7.61 13.65
C VAL A 90 -12.64 -6.81 14.85
N PRO A 91 -11.76 -6.22 15.68
CA PRO A 91 -12.19 -5.49 16.87
C PRO A 91 -13.07 -4.27 16.54
N GLY A 92 -14.22 -4.15 17.22
CA GLY A 92 -15.16 -3.04 17.02
C GLY A 92 -14.53 -1.66 17.26
N GLU A 93 -13.53 -1.56 18.13
CA GLU A 93 -12.78 -0.31 18.34
C GLU A 93 -11.99 0.15 17.11
N VAL A 94 -11.49 -0.77 16.28
CA VAL A 94 -10.82 -0.43 15.02
C VAL A 94 -11.85 0.02 13.99
N VAL A 95 -12.98 -0.69 13.91
CA VAL A 95 -14.09 -0.34 12.99
C VAL A 95 -14.61 1.06 13.30
N ARG A 96 -14.82 1.39 14.58
CA ARG A 96 -15.26 2.71 15.05
C ARG A 96 -14.43 3.85 14.46
N ASP A 97 -13.12 3.68 14.37
CA ASP A 97 -12.21 4.76 14.00
C ASP A 97 -12.28 5.10 12.50
N PHE A 98 -12.98 4.28 11.69
CA PHE A 98 -13.36 4.57 10.29
C PHE A 98 -14.67 5.36 10.16
N HIS A 99 -15.28 5.81 11.25
CA HIS A 99 -16.55 6.53 11.21
C HIS A 99 -16.46 7.80 10.33
N PRO A 100 -17.31 7.93 9.28
CA PRO A 100 -17.14 8.95 8.25
C PRO A 100 -17.68 10.34 8.61
N ALA A 101 -18.41 10.52 9.72
CA ALA A 101 -18.99 11.82 10.03
C ALA A 101 -17.93 12.82 10.54
N ILE A 102 -17.68 13.85 9.73
CA ILE A 102 -17.11 15.12 10.17
C ILE A 102 -18.29 16.03 10.49
N ASP A 103 -18.62 16.20 11.76
CA ASP A 103 -19.38 17.37 12.18
C ASP A 103 -18.43 18.56 12.35
N GLN A 104 -18.99 19.77 12.44
CA GLN A 104 -18.22 21.00 12.61
C GLN A 104 -17.35 20.95 13.88
N GLU A 105 -17.77 20.20 14.90
CA GLU A 105 -17.09 20.06 16.18
C GLU A 105 -15.86 19.13 16.07
N ASP A 106 -15.92 18.05 15.28
CA ASP A 106 -14.80 17.17 14.94
C ASP A 106 -13.77 17.89 14.05
N PHE A 107 -14.24 18.70 13.08
CA PHE A 107 -13.36 19.54 12.27
C PHE A 107 -12.57 20.55 13.13
N ASP A 108 -13.21 21.15 14.13
CA ASP A 108 -12.56 22.10 15.02
C ASP A 108 -11.60 21.43 16.02
N ARG A 109 -11.90 20.20 16.47
CA ARG A 109 -11.07 19.39 17.39
C ARG A 109 -9.82 18.79 16.73
N THR A 110 -9.89 18.46 15.44
CA THR A 110 -8.77 17.85 14.68
C THR A 110 -7.63 18.80 14.37
N ARG A 111 -7.81 20.10 14.61
CA ARG A 111 -6.70 21.06 14.60
C ARG A 111 -5.76 20.93 15.81
N GLN A 112 -6.15 20.23 16.87
CA GLN A 112 -5.44 20.25 18.16
C GLN A 112 -4.91 18.88 18.62
N SER A 113 -5.47 17.74 18.16
CA SER A 113 -5.03 16.39 18.57
C SER A 113 -5.49 15.30 17.57
N PRO A 114 -4.82 14.12 17.49
CA PRO A 114 -5.25 13.01 16.63
C PRO A 114 -6.68 12.53 16.96
N ARG A 115 -7.43 12.16 15.92
CA ARG A 115 -8.84 11.70 15.95
C ARG A 115 -8.98 10.39 16.72
N ARG A 116 -9.64 10.41 17.88
CA ARG A 116 -10.32 9.22 18.43
C ARG A 116 -11.67 9.64 18.98
N SER A 117 -12.72 8.90 18.61
CA SER A 117 -14.02 9.04 19.25
C SER A 117 -13.88 8.73 20.74
N THR A 118 -14.48 9.55 21.60
CA THR A 118 -14.56 9.27 23.04
C THR A 118 -15.57 8.18 23.36
N ARG A 119 -16.46 7.84 22.41
CA ARG A 119 -17.45 6.78 22.56
C ARG A 119 -16.84 5.42 22.27
N THR A 120 -17.23 4.41 23.04
CA THR A 120 -16.92 3.00 22.74
C THR A 120 -17.76 2.52 21.56
N TRP A 121 -17.37 1.39 20.97
CA TRP A 121 -18.13 0.78 19.86
C TRP A 121 -19.60 0.55 20.22
N ASP A 122 -19.87 0.09 21.44
CA ASP A 122 -21.23 -0.20 21.93
C ASP A 122 -22.07 1.06 22.18
N GLN A 123 -21.43 2.23 22.23
CA GLN A 123 -22.08 3.54 22.39
C GLN A 123 -22.42 4.22 21.05
N LEU A 124 -22.05 3.62 19.92
CA LEU A 124 -22.47 4.10 18.60
C LEU A 124 -23.89 3.63 18.28
N LEU A 125 -24.66 4.49 17.61
CA LEU A 125 -25.96 4.14 17.07
C LEU A 125 -25.82 3.12 15.91
N PRO A 126 -26.86 2.32 15.60
CA PRO A 126 -26.77 1.30 14.56
C PRO A 126 -26.39 1.83 13.17
N ASP A 127 -26.87 3.01 12.80
CA ASP A 127 -26.55 3.70 11.55
C ASP A 127 -25.09 4.20 11.53
N GLU A 128 -24.59 4.72 12.66
CA GLU A 128 -23.17 5.08 12.82
C GLU A 128 -22.25 3.85 12.70
N GLN A 129 -22.62 2.73 13.35
CA GLN A 129 -21.89 1.46 13.22
C GLN A 129 -21.90 0.95 11.78
N ALA A 130 -23.03 1.04 11.08
CA ALA A 130 -23.15 0.65 9.68
C ALA A 130 -22.30 1.55 8.77
N ALA A 131 -22.31 2.86 9.00
CA ALA A 131 -21.50 3.81 8.26
C ALA A 131 -19.99 3.56 8.44
N ALA A 132 -19.56 3.31 9.68
CA ALA A 132 -18.16 2.97 9.99
C ALA A 132 -17.72 1.66 9.32
N ARG A 133 -18.56 0.61 9.36
CA ARG A 133 -18.31 -0.65 8.64
C ARG A 133 -18.22 -0.44 7.13
N GLY A 134 -19.12 0.36 6.56
CA GLY A 134 -19.11 0.70 5.14
C GLY A 134 -17.81 1.40 4.72
N ALA A 135 -17.41 2.43 5.46
CA ALA A 135 -16.17 3.16 5.22
C ALA A 135 -14.92 2.27 5.36
N MET A 136 -14.90 1.39 6.37
CA MET A 136 -13.81 0.43 6.55
C MET A 136 -13.73 -0.56 5.38
N LEU A 137 -14.88 -1.06 4.88
CA LEU A 137 -14.92 -1.96 3.74
C LEU A 137 -14.45 -1.28 2.44
N GLU A 138 -14.87 -0.04 2.20
CA GLU A 138 -14.41 0.74 1.04
C GLU A 138 -12.90 0.96 1.09
N ARG A 139 -12.37 1.33 2.27
CA ARG A 139 -10.93 1.46 2.47
C ARG A 139 -10.21 0.12 2.29
N GLY A 140 -10.78 -0.95 2.82
CA GLY A 140 -10.25 -2.31 2.71
C GLY A 140 -10.16 -2.77 1.26
N HIS A 141 -11.18 -2.48 0.46
CA HIS A 141 -11.20 -2.74 -0.98
C HIS A 141 -10.07 -1.99 -1.71
N GLU A 142 -9.98 -0.67 -1.51
CA GLU A 142 -8.93 0.17 -2.11
C GLU A 142 -7.53 -0.38 -1.79
N ARG A 143 -7.30 -0.76 -0.53
CA ARG A 143 -6.01 -1.28 -0.07
C ARG A 143 -5.73 -2.69 -0.57
N PHE A 144 -6.74 -3.56 -0.63
CA PHE A 144 -6.61 -4.90 -1.20
C PHE A 144 -6.21 -4.84 -2.68
N ASP A 145 -6.84 -3.97 -3.45
CA ASP A 145 -6.55 -3.79 -4.88
C ASP A 145 -5.10 -3.34 -5.14
N ILE A 146 -4.57 -2.47 -4.26
CA ILE A 146 -3.20 -1.96 -4.37
C ILE A 146 -2.17 -3.02 -3.96
N TYR A 147 -2.35 -3.68 -2.81
CA TYR A 147 -1.30 -4.48 -2.18
C TYR A 147 -1.46 -5.99 -2.36
N CYS A 148 -2.68 -6.49 -2.48
CA CYS A 148 -3.00 -7.92 -2.40
C CYS A 148 -3.42 -8.50 -3.76
N ALA A 149 -4.26 -7.78 -4.52
CA ALA A 149 -4.79 -8.22 -5.82
C ALA A 149 -3.72 -8.55 -6.87
N PRO A 150 -2.52 -7.91 -6.92
CA PRO A 150 -1.48 -8.29 -7.87
C PRO A 150 -1.08 -9.77 -7.80
N CYS A 151 -1.14 -10.38 -6.61
CA CYS A 151 -0.88 -11.81 -6.40
C CYS A 151 -2.18 -12.61 -6.24
N HIS A 152 -3.07 -12.17 -5.34
CA HIS A 152 -4.28 -12.93 -4.98
C HIS A 152 -5.44 -12.79 -5.97
N GLY A 153 -5.37 -11.85 -6.93
CA GLY A 153 -6.47 -11.49 -7.82
C GLY A 153 -7.51 -10.59 -7.13
N PHE A 154 -8.23 -9.80 -7.91
CA PHE A 154 -9.31 -8.92 -7.42
C PHE A 154 -10.46 -9.69 -6.79
N ASP A 155 -10.70 -10.92 -7.26
CA ASP A 155 -11.69 -11.83 -6.72
C ASP A 155 -11.11 -12.77 -5.66
N GLY A 156 -9.83 -12.68 -5.32
CA GLY A 156 -9.20 -13.46 -4.24
C GLY A 156 -8.98 -14.95 -4.53
N VAL A 157 -9.12 -15.42 -5.78
CA VAL A 157 -8.97 -16.84 -6.15
C VAL A 157 -7.51 -17.29 -6.35
N GLY A 158 -6.54 -16.39 -6.18
CA GLY A 158 -5.12 -16.68 -6.34
C GLY A 158 -4.58 -16.49 -7.76
N ARG A 159 -5.32 -15.80 -8.63
CA ARG A 159 -4.96 -15.58 -10.06
C ARG A 159 -4.69 -14.11 -10.38
N GLY A 160 -3.89 -13.45 -9.55
CA GLY A 160 -3.39 -12.11 -9.87
C GLY A 160 -2.42 -12.12 -11.06
N MET A 161 -2.09 -10.93 -11.59
CA MET A 161 -1.16 -10.80 -12.72
C MET A 161 0.24 -11.36 -12.41
N ILE A 162 0.72 -11.18 -11.17
CA ILE A 162 2.00 -11.72 -10.72
C ILE A 162 1.92 -13.25 -10.62
N ALA A 163 0.83 -13.79 -10.06
CA ALA A 163 0.63 -15.24 -9.96
C ALA A 163 0.53 -15.89 -11.34
N THR A 164 -0.21 -15.29 -12.27
CA THR A 164 -0.33 -15.76 -13.66
C THR A 164 1.02 -15.78 -14.38
N ARG A 165 1.82 -14.72 -14.21
CA ARG A 165 3.19 -14.65 -14.76
C ARG A 165 4.06 -15.76 -14.16
N ALA A 166 3.98 -15.96 -12.85
CA ALA A 166 4.74 -16.97 -12.14
C ALA A 166 4.37 -18.39 -12.58
N GLU A 167 3.08 -18.68 -12.78
CA GLU A 167 2.61 -19.95 -13.31
C GLU A 167 3.13 -20.20 -14.73
N LEU A 168 3.07 -19.20 -15.61
CA LEU A 168 3.58 -19.31 -16.98
C LEU A 168 5.08 -19.60 -17.02
N LEU A 169 5.88 -18.91 -16.20
CA LEU A 169 7.32 -19.12 -16.11
C LEU A 169 7.71 -20.49 -15.56
N SER A 170 6.91 -20.99 -14.61
CA SER A 170 7.14 -22.32 -14.06
C SER A 170 6.77 -23.41 -15.07
N THR A 171 5.60 -23.31 -15.69
CA THR A 171 5.07 -24.33 -16.62
C THR A 171 5.84 -24.40 -17.93
N ASN A 172 6.37 -23.28 -18.42
CA ASN A 172 7.22 -23.25 -19.62
C ASN A 172 8.69 -23.59 -19.33
N GLY A 173 9.06 -23.83 -18.06
CA GLY A 173 10.40 -24.21 -17.63
C GLY A 173 11.44 -23.09 -17.59
N THR A 174 11.07 -21.83 -17.83
CA THR A 174 12.01 -20.69 -17.82
C THR A 174 12.47 -20.36 -16.41
N ASP A 175 11.57 -20.48 -15.44
CA ASP A 175 11.87 -20.34 -14.01
C ASP A 175 10.97 -21.29 -13.21
N PRO A 176 11.37 -22.56 -13.00
CA PRO A 176 10.59 -23.49 -12.19
C PRO A 176 10.38 -23.03 -10.73
N GLY A 177 11.24 -22.15 -10.22
CA GLY A 177 11.18 -21.63 -8.85
C GLY A 177 9.98 -20.73 -8.60
N SER A 178 9.46 -20.06 -9.65
CA SER A 178 8.33 -19.13 -9.54
C SER A 178 7.03 -19.79 -9.10
N ALA A 179 6.90 -21.13 -9.20
CA ALA A 179 5.76 -21.88 -8.66
C ALA A 179 5.51 -21.61 -7.16
N GLN A 180 6.56 -21.24 -6.43
CA GLN A 180 6.48 -20.92 -4.99
C GLN A 180 5.74 -19.62 -4.69
N LEU A 181 5.51 -18.78 -5.70
CA LEU A 181 4.80 -17.50 -5.58
C LEU A 181 3.29 -17.62 -5.85
N LEU A 182 2.78 -18.83 -6.09
CA LEU A 182 1.35 -19.06 -6.29
C LEU A 182 0.60 -18.94 -4.95
N PRO A 183 -0.25 -17.91 -4.79
CA PRO A 183 -0.99 -17.73 -3.57
C PRO A 183 -2.19 -18.69 -3.51
N PRO A 184 -2.67 -19.01 -2.30
CA PRO A 184 -3.87 -19.82 -2.16
C PRO A 184 -5.13 -19.06 -2.60
N ASN A 185 -6.18 -19.82 -2.90
CA ASN A 185 -7.52 -19.31 -3.08
C ASN A 185 -8.13 -18.97 -1.71
N LEU A 186 -8.42 -17.68 -1.48
CA LEU A 186 -8.92 -17.16 -0.21
C LEU A 186 -10.33 -17.65 0.15
N HIS A 187 -11.05 -18.26 -0.80
CA HIS A 187 -12.41 -18.79 -0.62
C HIS A 187 -12.46 -20.22 -0.08
N GLU A 188 -11.34 -20.93 -0.07
CA GLU A 188 -11.32 -22.30 0.45
C GLU A 188 -11.69 -22.34 1.95
N ALA A 189 -12.33 -23.43 2.38
CA ALA A 189 -12.82 -23.57 3.75
C ALA A 189 -11.69 -23.43 4.80
N SER A 190 -10.48 -23.87 4.46
CA SER A 190 -9.27 -23.73 5.27
C SER A 190 -8.93 -22.27 5.59
N TYR A 191 -9.12 -21.35 4.65
CA TYR A 191 -8.85 -19.92 4.84
C TYR A 191 -10.06 -19.16 5.37
N ARG A 192 -11.29 -19.59 5.03
CA ARG A 192 -12.52 -19.04 5.63
C ARG A 192 -12.61 -19.31 7.12
N GLY A 193 -12.12 -20.46 7.58
CA GLY A 193 -12.14 -20.84 9.01
C GLY A 193 -11.03 -20.22 9.86
N LEU A 194 -10.09 -19.46 9.28
CA LEU A 194 -9.05 -18.79 10.08
C LEU A 194 -9.67 -17.72 10.97
N PRO A 195 -9.11 -17.42 12.15
CA PRO A 195 -9.44 -16.21 12.92
C PRO A 195 -9.01 -14.94 12.18
N ASP A 196 -9.75 -13.84 12.32
CA ASP A 196 -9.41 -12.54 11.71
C ASP A 196 -8.02 -12.05 12.11
N GLY A 197 -7.65 -12.24 13.37
CA GLY A 197 -6.33 -11.92 13.91
C GLY A 197 -5.19 -12.69 13.25
N GLN A 198 -5.42 -13.92 12.79
CA GLN A 198 -4.42 -14.70 12.07
C GLN A 198 -4.21 -14.18 10.63
N ILE A 199 -5.29 -13.74 9.97
CA ILE A 199 -5.21 -13.08 8.67
C ILE A 199 -4.43 -11.77 8.82
N TYR A 200 -4.77 -10.97 9.84
CA TYR A 200 -4.05 -9.74 10.17
C TYR A 200 -2.55 -9.98 10.41
N ALA A 201 -2.20 -11.00 11.19
CA ALA A 201 -0.81 -11.35 11.47
C ALA A 201 -0.05 -11.82 10.23
N THR A 202 -0.73 -12.49 9.31
CA THR A 202 -0.17 -12.90 8.01
C THR A 202 0.19 -11.67 7.18
N ILE A 203 -0.67 -10.65 7.14
CA ILE A 203 -0.37 -9.39 6.44
C ILE A 203 0.79 -8.66 7.14
N THR A 204 0.76 -8.63 8.47
CA THR A 204 1.72 -7.86 9.29
C THR A 204 3.13 -8.43 9.21
N ASN A 205 3.27 -9.76 9.34
CA ASN A 205 4.55 -10.44 9.50
C ASN A 205 4.97 -11.26 8.27
N GLY A 206 4.07 -11.45 7.30
CA GLY A 206 4.28 -12.38 6.19
C GLY A 206 4.07 -13.84 6.61
N VAL A 207 4.06 -14.73 5.62
CA VAL A 207 4.02 -16.17 5.84
C VAL A 207 4.68 -16.91 4.68
N ARG A 208 5.70 -17.72 4.98
CA ARG A 208 6.46 -18.49 3.96
C ARG A 208 6.98 -17.55 2.85
N ASN A 209 6.40 -17.64 1.65
CA ASN A 209 6.79 -16.86 0.47
C ASN A 209 6.03 -15.53 0.34
N MET A 210 5.04 -15.28 1.20
CA MET A 210 4.36 -13.99 1.28
C MET A 210 5.18 -13.06 2.20
N PRO A 211 5.63 -11.88 1.71
CA PRO A 211 6.39 -10.94 2.52
C PRO A 211 5.52 -10.26 3.60
N ALA A 212 6.18 -9.69 4.60
CA ALA A 212 5.54 -8.78 5.55
C ALA A 212 5.13 -7.48 4.86
N TYR A 213 3.97 -6.93 5.21
CA TYR A 213 3.50 -5.63 4.71
C TYR A 213 3.43 -4.54 5.79
N SER A 214 3.89 -4.83 7.01
CA SER A 214 3.76 -3.88 8.14
C SER A 214 4.49 -2.55 7.94
N GLN A 215 5.58 -2.55 7.17
CA GLN A 215 6.32 -1.34 6.79
C GLN A 215 5.61 -0.47 5.72
N SER A 216 4.64 -1.02 4.99
CA SER A 216 3.96 -0.34 3.87
C SER A 216 2.49 -0.06 4.14
N ILE A 217 1.83 -0.86 4.98
CA ILE A 217 0.41 -0.78 5.27
C ILE A 217 0.22 -0.48 6.76
N PRO A 218 -0.38 0.68 7.13
CA PRO A 218 -0.71 1.01 8.52
C PRO A 218 -1.61 -0.02 9.20
N MET A 219 -1.61 -0.06 10.54
CA MET A 219 -2.36 -1.06 11.31
C MET A 219 -3.85 -1.05 10.98
N GLU A 220 -4.45 0.12 10.86
CA GLU A 220 -5.86 0.33 10.58
C GLU A 220 -6.22 -0.22 9.19
N ASP A 221 -5.38 0.07 8.19
CA ASP A 221 -5.55 -0.41 6.82
C ASP A 221 -5.39 -1.94 6.73
N ARG A 222 -4.51 -2.55 7.54
CA ARG A 222 -4.39 -4.02 7.60
C ARG A 222 -5.67 -4.68 8.11
N TRP A 223 -6.31 -4.12 9.12
CA TRP A 223 -7.63 -4.58 9.58
C TRP A 223 -8.72 -4.33 8.54
N ALA A 224 -8.70 -3.19 7.84
CA ALA A 224 -9.64 -2.90 6.76
C ALA A 224 -9.55 -3.94 5.63
N ILE A 225 -8.32 -4.35 5.26
CA ILE A 225 -8.10 -5.45 4.31
C ILE A 225 -8.71 -6.75 4.82
N VAL A 226 -8.54 -7.09 6.11
CA VAL A 226 -9.17 -8.30 6.69
C VAL A 226 -10.69 -8.25 6.55
N SER A 227 -11.32 -7.13 6.90
CA SER A 227 -12.77 -6.93 6.72
C SER A 227 -13.19 -7.13 5.26
N TYR A 228 -12.42 -6.60 4.31
CA TYR A 228 -12.71 -6.77 2.88
C TYR A 228 -12.54 -8.22 2.41
N VAL A 229 -11.51 -8.94 2.86
CA VAL A 229 -11.34 -10.38 2.58
C VAL A 229 -12.55 -11.16 3.06
N ARG A 230 -13.12 -10.84 4.23
CA ARG A 230 -14.37 -11.46 4.71
C ARG A 230 -15.56 -11.15 3.83
N ALA A 231 -15.73 -9.91 3.41
CA ALA A 231 -16.78 -9.54 2.46
C ALA A 231 -16.64 -10.30 1.13
N LEU A 232 -15.40 -10.48 0.65
CA LEU A 232 -15.09 -11.24 -0.56
C LEU A 232 -15.49 -12.72 -0.41
N GLN A 233 -15.13 -13.34 0.71
CA GLN A 233 -15.50 -14.72 1.04
C GLN A 233 -17.03 -14.92 1.11
N LEU A 234 -17.75 -13.96 1.70
CA LEU A 234 -19.22 -13.96 1.74
C LEU A 234 -19.82 -13.81 0.33
N SER A 235 -19.24 -12.95 -0.52
CA SER A 235 -19.74 -12.73 -1.88
C SER A 235 -19.73 -14.01 -2.72
N GLN A 236 -18.68 -14.82 -2.62
CA GLN A 236 -18.55 -16.06 -3.40
C GLN A 236 -19.32 -17.23 -2.78
N ALA A 237 -19.46 -17.27 -1.44
CA ALA A 237 -20.31 -18.25 -0.78
C ALA A 237 -21.80 -18.11 -1.15
N SER A 238 -22.22 -16.92 -1.57
CA SER A 238 -23.62 -16.64 -1.94
C SER A 238 -24.01 -17.09 -3.35
N ARG A 239 -23.05 -17.54 -4.17
CA ARG A 239 -23.31 -18.09 -5.51
C ARG A 239 -23.62 -19.59 -5.40
N PRO A 240 -24.84 -20.06 -5.76
CA PRO A 240 -25.12 -21.49 -5.84
C PRO A 240 -24.15 -22.12 -6.85
N ASN A 241 -23.53 -23.25 -6.50
CA ASN A 241 -22.74 -24.05 -7.43
C ASN A 241 -23.52 -24.24 -8.73
N ARG A 242 -23.01 -23.67 -9.83
CA ARG A 242 -23.56 -23.80 -11.17
C ARG A 242 -22.79 -24.85 -11.95
#